data_AF-A0A522EBJ1-F1
#
_entry.id   AF-A0A522EBJ1-F1
#
_cell.length_a   1.000
_cell.length_b   1.000
_cell.length_c   1.000
_cell.angle_alpha   90.00
_cell.angle_beta   90.00
_cell.angle_gamma   90.00
#
_symmetry.space_group_name_H-M   'P 1'
#
loop_
_entity.id
_entity.type
_entity.pdbx_description
1 polymer ?
#
loop_
_entity_poly.entity_id
_entity_poly.type
_entity_poly.pdbx_seq_one_letter_code
_entity_poly.pdbx_strand_id
1 'polypeptide(L)'
;MFKFPNRFMSHDVYKSFIDESHFLCQLKLVFDWEELASPLWNLARNEQGGRPRTSPVVLLKMLFLCFLYNRSDREMEAMVTSDLYVKYFLGLAIDALASDHSSLSRFRDEVLETHGVTFFTNLFESILKEAPRHGIVFASVNFREPNKPV
;
A
#
# COMPACT_ATOMS: atom_id res chain seq x y z
N MET A 1 -24.21 -17.16 14.55
CA MET A 1 -23.17 -16.20 14.13
C MET A 1 -23.05 -16.29 12.61
N PHE A 2 -23.60 -15.33 11.88
CA PHE A 2 -23.55 -15.32 10.42
C PHE A 2 -22.12 -15.03 9.96
N LYS A 3 -21.47 -15.98 9.28
CA LYS A 3 -20.22 -15.76 8.56
C LYS A 3 -20.58 -15.43 7.11
N PHE A 4 -20.40 -14.17 6.72
CA PHE A 4 -20.46 -13.82 5.30
C PHE A 4 -19.24 -14.45 4.60
N PRO A 5 -19.42 -15.13 3.45
CA PRO A 5 -18.29 -15.67 2.68
C PRO A 5 -17.37 -14.53 2.22
N ASN A 6 -16.19 -14.47 2.83
CA ASN A 6 -15.29 -13.33 2.83
C ASN A 6 -14.38 -13.24 1.59
N ARG A 7 -14.97 -13.04 0.41
CA ARG A 7 -14.18 -12.62 -0.76
C ARG A 7 -14.92 -11.84 -1.84
N PHE A 8 -16.25 -11.89 -1.86
CA PHE A 8 -17.05 -11.32 -2.96
C PHE A 8 -17.87 -10.08 -2.58
N MET A 9 -17.87 -9.66 -1.32
CA MET A 9 -18.64 -8.48 -0.86
C MET A 9 -17.74 -7.38 -0.29
N SER A 10 -16.60 -7.12 -0.94
CA SER A 10 -15.76 -5.98 -0.56
C SER A 10 -16.08 -4.76 -1.41
N HIS A 11 -16.08 -4.91 -2.75
CA HIS A 11 -16.16 -3.76 -3.67
C HIS A 11 -17.47 -2.96 -3.56
N ASP A 12 -18.62 -3.64 -3.62
CA ASP A 12 -19.92 -2.96 -3.54
C ASP A 12 -20.19 -2.37 -2.15
N VAL A 13 -19.67 -3.03 -1.11
CA VAL A 13 -19.77 -2.52 0.26
C VAL A 13 -18.87 -1.29 0.41
N TYR A 14 -17.65 -1.31 -0.10
CA TYR A 14 -16.78 -0.13 -0.12
C TYR A 14 -17.45 1.06 -0.82
N LYS A 15 -18.04 0.84 -2.01
CA LYS A 15 -18.75 1.90 -2.76
C LYS A 15 -19.88 2.57 -1.98
N SER A 16 -20.44 1.89 -0.98
CA SER A 16 -21.46 2.46 -0.11
C SER A 16 -20.90 3.41 0.97
N PHE A 17 -19.59 3.36 1.25
CA PHE A 17 -18.93 4.09 2.33
C PHE A 17 -17.80 5.03 1.89
N ILE A 18 -17.29 4.88 0.66
CA ILE A 18 -16.17 5.69 0.14
C ILE A 18 -16.64 6.61 -0.98
N ASP A 19 -16.05 7.79 -1.05
CA ASP A 19 -16.13 8.66 -2.22
C ASP A 19 -15.14 8.16 -3.30
N GLU A 20 -15.66 7.78 -4.48
CA GLU A 20 -14.82 7.33 -5.60
C GLU A 20 -13.92 8.45 -6.15
N SER A 21 -14.26 9.72 -5.91
CA SER A 21 -13.44 10.87 -6.28
C SER A 21 -12.23 11.07 -5.34
N HIS A 22 -12.17 10.35 -4.22
CA HIS A 22 -11.03 10.40 -3.31
C HIS A 22 -9.75 9.94 -4.01
N PHE A 23 -8.64 10.65 -3.79
CA PHE A 23 -7.40 10.42 -4.54
C PHE A 23 -6.84 8.99 -4.37
N LEU A 24 -6.99 8.36 -3.19
CA LEU A 24 -6.61 6.95 -2.99
C LEU A 24 -7.43 5.98 -3.84
N CYS A 25 -8.73 6.29 -4.07
CA CYS A 25 -9.58 5.51 -4.96
C CYS A 25 -9.08 5.62 -6.41
N GLN A 26 -8.71 6.83 -6.83
CA GLN A 26 -8.15 7.07 -8.17
C GLN A 26 -6.78 6.43 -8.34
N LEU A 27 -5.86 6.58 -7.39
CA LEU A 27 -4.52 5.96 -7.40
C LEU A 27 -4.56 4.45 -7.54
N LYS A 28 -5.54 3.81 -6.89
CA LYS A 28 -5.75 2.37 -7.01
C LYS A 28 -6.03 1.93 -8.45
N LEU A 29 -6.71 2.78 -9.23
CA LEU A 29 -7.21 2.47 -10.57
C LEU A 29 -6.29 2.94 -11.70
N VAL A 30 -5.56 4.04 -11.48
CA VAL A 30 -4.70 4.65 -12.51
C VAL A 30 -3.40 3.88 -12.75
N PHE A 31 -2.82 3.31 -11.69
CA PHE A 31 -1.57 2.58 -11.78
C PHE A 31 -1.78 1.07 -11.82
N ASP A 32 -1.04 0.37 -12.68
CA ASP A 32 -0.92 -1.08 -12.61
C ASP A 32 0.05 -1.47 -11.49
N TRP A 33 -0.51 -1.65 -10.29
CA TRP A 33 0.28 -2.01 -9.11
C TRP A 33 0.87 -3.43 -9.18
N GLU A 34 0.32 -4.32 -10.00
CA GLU A 34 0.90 -5.64 -10.23
C GLU A 34 2.17 -5.51 -11.09
N GLU A 35 2.15 -4.67 -12.12
CA GLU A 35 3.33 -4.35 -12.92
C GLU A 35 4.43 -3.70 -12.08
N LEU A 36 4.08 -2.71 -11.24
CA LEU A 36 5.04 -2.05 -10.34
C LEU A 36 5.66 -3.02 -9.33
N ALA A 37 4.89 -4.02 -8.87
CA ALA A 37 5.35 -5.02 -7.92
C ALA A 37 6.01 -6.25 -8.58
N SER A 38 5.91 -6.39 -9.91
CA SER A 38 6.49 -7.49 -10.71
C SER A 38 7.91 -7.88 -10.29
N PRO A 39 8.89 -6.95 -10.18
CA PRO A 39 10.26 -7.31 -9.80
C PRO A 39 10.39 -7.82 -8.35
N LEU A 40 9.39 -7.60 -7.50
CA LEU A 40 9.47 -7.84 -6.06
C LEU A 40 8.87 -9.19 -5.62
N TRP A 41 8.25 -9.93 -6.55
CA TRP A 41 7.56 -11.18 -6.25
C TRP A 41 8.46 -12.29 -5.72
N ASN A 42 9.73 -12.29 -6.15
CA ASN A 42 10.71 -13.27 -5.67
C ASN A 42 11.24 -12.97 -4.27
N LEU A 43 11.09 -11.72 -3.82
CA LEU A 43 11.60 -11.25 -2.53
C LEU A 43 10.61 -11.51 -1.40
N ALA A 44 9.30 -11.34 -1.63
CA ALA A 44 8.32 -11.55 -0.56
C ALA A 44 8.12 -13.02 -0.10
N ARG A 45 8.98 -13.96 -0.52
CA ARG A 45 8.86 -15.39 -0.18
C ARG A 45 9.27 -15.62 1.27
N ASN A 46 8.61 -16.55 1.93
CA ASN A 46 9.06 -17.00 3.25
C ASN A 46 10.36 -17.83 3.12
N GLU A 47 11.11 -17.92 4.21
CA GLU A 47 12.35 -18.71 4.34
C GLU A 47 12.21 -20.18 3.87
N GLN A 48 10.99 -20.69 3.88
CA GLN A 48 10.64 -22.07 3.49
C GLN A 48 10.25 -22.21 2.01
N GLY A 49 10.36 -21.15 1.20
CA GLY A 49 10.17 -21.22 -0.26
C GLY A 49 8.73 -21.44 -0.70
N GLY A 50 7.78 -20.66 -0.21
CA GLY A 50 6.35 -20.71 -0.55
C GLY A 50 5.77 -19.37 -1.01
N ARG A 51 4.46 -19.34 -1.24
CA ARG A 51 3.73 -18.10 -1.57
C ARG A 51 3.84 -17.13 -0.37
N PRO A 52 4.12 -15.84 -0.60
CA PRO A 52 4.11 -14.83 0.44
C PRO A 52 2.82 -14.87 1.27
N ARG A 53 2.91 -14.68 2.59
CA ARG A 53 1.69 -14.51 3.43
C ARG A 53 0.90 -13.27 2.99
N THR A 54 1.61 -12.22 2.61
CA THR A 54 1.06 -10.97 2.09
C THR A 54 1.59 -10.71 0.69
N SER A 55 0.72 -10.34 -0.25
CA SER A 55 1.14 -10.01 -1.62
C SER A 55 2.17 -8.86 -1.63
N PRO A 56 3.24 -8.94 -2.43
CA PRO A 56 4.17 -7.82 -2.63
C PRO A 56 3.46 -6.53 -3.06
N VAL A 57 2.34 -6.64 -3.79
CA VAL A 57 1.51 -5.48 -4.16
C VAL A 57 0.97 -4.75 -2.93
N VAL A 58 0.47 -5.49 -1.94
CA VAL A 58 -0.08 -4.91 -0.71
C VAL A 58 1.05 -4.25 0.09
N LEU A 59 2.19 -4.94 0.22
CA LEU A 59 3.36 -4.42 0.93
C LEU A 59 3.93 -3.17 0.25
N LEU A 60 4.06 -3.17 -1.08
CA LEU A 60 4.52 -2.03 -1.85
C LEU A 60 3.59 -0.83 -1.68
N LYS A 61 2.27 -1.04 -1.74
CA LYS A 61 1.28 0.01 -1.49
C LYS A 61 1.35 0.55 -0.06
N MET A 62 1.52 -0.31 0.94
CA MET A 62 1.71 0.13 2.33
C MET A 62 2.97 0.99 2.48
N LEU A 63 4.09 0.57 1.87
CA LEU A 63 5.34 1.36 1.85
C LEU A 63 5.17 2.69 1.12
N PHE A 64 4.41 2.71 0.02
CA PHE A 64 4.09 3.95 -0.68
C PHE A 64 3.29 4.90 0.22
N LEU A 65 2.33 4.40 1.01
CA LEU A 65 1.59 5.23 1.96
C LEU A 65 2.45 5.70 3.13
N CYS A 66 3.39 4.88 3.63
CA CYS A 66 4.41 5.32 4.59
C CYS A 66 5.20 6.50 4.04
N PHE A 67 5.63 6.43 2.77
CA PHE A 67 6.35 7.51 2.09
C PHE A 67 5.46 8.75 1.90
N LEU A 68 4.25 8.57 1.38
CA LEU A 68 3.32 9.65 1.06
C LEU A 68 2.85 10.42 2.31
N TYR A 69 2.56 9.71 3.41
CA TYR A 69 2.07 10.31 4.65
C TYR A 69 3.16 10.55 5.69
N ASN A 70 4.42 10.21 5.39
CA ASN A 70 5.55 10.22 6.32
C ASN A 70 5.21 9.52 7.65
N ARG A 71 4.83 8.23 7.54
CA ARG A 71 4.40 7.37 8.66
C ARG A 71 5.35 6.20 8.85
N SER A 72 5.54 5.81 10.11
CA SER A 72 6.22 4.56 10.46
C SER A 72 5.39 3.33 10.08
N ASP A 73 6.03 2.16 10.01
CA ASP A 73 5.37 0.88 9.68
C ASP A 73 4.24 0.54 10.67
N ARG A 74 4.44 0.86 11.95
CA ARG A 74 3.43 0.66 13.00
C ARG A 74 2.25 1.61 12.87
N GLU A 75 2.50 2.88 12.54
CA GLU A 75 1.42 3.83 12.26
C GLU A 75 0.64 3.42 11.01
N MET A 76 1.32 2.90 9.99
CA MET A 76 0.69 2.38 8.78
C MET A 76 -0.18 1.16 9.09
N GLU A 77 0.32 0.19 9.86
CA GLU A 77 -0.46 -0.97 10.32
C GLU A 77 -1.76 -0.54 11.02
N ALA A 78 -1.68 0.43 11.93
CA ALA A 78 -2.84 0.98 12.62
C ALA A 78 -3.81 1.68 11.64
N MET A 79 -3.29 2.47 10.70
CA MET A 79 -4.07 3.19 9.69
C MET A 79 -4.79 2.22 8.73
N VAL A 80 -4.12 1.15 8.27
CA VAL A 80 -4.78 0.10 7.47
C VAL A 80 -5.95 -0.50 8.22
N THR A 81 -5.86 -0.65 9.54
CA THR A 81 -6.93 -1.27 10.33
C THR A 81 -8.18 -0.38 10.42
N SER A 82 -8.00 0.94 10.51
CA SER A 82 -9.08 1.89 10.83
C SER A 82 -9.59 2.72 9.65
N ASP A 83 -8.83 2.87 8.57
CA ASP A 83 -9.18 3.73 7.43
C ASP A 83 -9.69 2.93 6.22
N LEU A 84 -10.95 3.15 5.84
CA LEU A 84 -11.59 2.45 4.72
C LEU A 84 -11.00 2.82 3.36
N TYR A 85 -10.55 4.06 3.15
CA TYR A 85 -9.92 4.47 1.89
C TYR A 85 -8.57 3.78 1.73
N VAL A 86 -7.81 3.66 2.82
CA VAL A 86 -6.55 2.91 2.85
C VAL A 86 -6.80 1.44 2.57
N LYS A 87 -7.75 0.78 3.25
CA LYS A 87 -8.05 -0.64 2.95
C LYS A 87 -8.50 -0.85 1.51
N TYR A 88 -9.35 0.04 0.99
CA TYR A 88 -9.81 0.00 -0.39
C TYR A 88 -8.63 0.10 -1.36
N PHE A 89 -7.73 1.07 -1.16
CA PHE A 89 -6.52 1.25 -1.95
C PHE A 89 -5.63 -0.01 -1.96
N LEU A 90 -5.47 -0.64 -0.81
CA LEU A 90 -4.72 -1.91 -0.67
C LEU A 90 -5.43 -3.11 -1.30
N GLY A 91 -6.73 -3.02 -1.59
CA GLY A 91 -7.52 -4.14 -2.12
C GLY A 91 -7.82 -5.20 -1.07
N LEU A 92 -7.85 -4.83 0.21
CA LEU A 92 -8.17 -5.72 1.31
C LEU A 92 -9.69 -5.85 1.48
N ALA A 93 -10.15 -6.91 2.15
CA ALA A 93 -11.53 -7.00 2.61
C ALA A 93 -11.77 -6.03 3.79
N ILE A 94 -13.03 -5.62 3.99
CA ILE A 94 -13.39 -4.66 5.05
C ILE A 94 -13.02 -5.17 6.44
N ASP A 95 -13.20 -6.47 6.69
CA ASP A 95 -12.89 -7.14 7.94
C ASP A 95 -11.46 -7.72 7.99
N ALA A 96 -10.67 -7.56 6.92
CA ALA A 96 -9.28 -8.00 6.91
C ALA A 96 -8.43 -7.17 7.88
N LEU A 97 -7.50 -7.85 8.56
CA LEU A 97 -6.48 -7.23 9.39
C LEU A 97 -5.32 -6.74 8.52
N ALA A 98 -4.62 -5.71 9.01
CA ALA A 98 -3.37 -5.25 8.41
C ALA A 98 -2.30 -6.35 8.47
N SER A 99 -1.31 -6.26 7.57
CA SER A 99 -0.09 -7.05 7.73
C SER A 99 0.73 -6.48 8.88
N ASP A 100 1.33 -7.36 9.67
CA ASP A 100 2.20 -6.98 10.79
C ASP A 100 3.36 -6.10 10.30
N HIS A 101 3.65 -5.01 11.02
CA HIS A 101 4.75 -4.09 10.73
C HIS A 101 6.09 -4.82 10.51
N SER A 102 6.34 -5.94 11.19
CA SER A 102 7.55 -6.75 11.01
C SER A 102 7.69 -7.33 9.58
N SER A 103 6.58 -7.63 8.93
CA SER A 103 6.56 -8.10 7.54
C SER A 103 6.88 -6.97 6.57
N LEU A 104 6.44 -5.74 6.88
CA LEU A 104 6.70 -4.56 6.09
C LEU A 104 8.19 -4.16 6.16
N SER A 105 8.78 -4.16 7.36
CA SER A 105 10.19 -3.84 7.54
C SER A 105 11.11 -4.85 6.85
N ARG A 106 10.86 -6.16 7.03
CA ARG A 106 11.65 -7.21 6.36
C ARG A 106 11.60 -7.11 4.84
N PHE A 107 10.40 -6.90 4.29
CA PHE A 107 10.24 -6.74 2.85
C PHE A 107 10.98 -5.50 2.33
N ARG A 108 10.94 -4.37 3.07
CA ARG A 108 11.73 -3.19 2.72
C ARG A 108 13.22 -3.52 2.67
N ASP A 109 13.75 -4.14 3.72
CA ASP A 109 15.18 -4.43 3.84
C ASP A 109 15.66 -5.31 2.68
N GLU A 110 14.93 -6.38 2.38
CA GLU A 110 15.25 -7.29 1.28
C GLU A 110 15.23 -6.62 -0.11
N VAL A 111 14.27 -5.72 -0.33
CA VAL A 111 14.20 -4.92 -1.56
C VAL A 111 15.39 -3.97 -1.66
N LEU A 112 15.78 -3.32 -0.56
CA LEU A 112 16.92 -2.40 -0.54
C LEU A 112 18.25 -3.12 -0.71
N GLU A 113 18.40 -4.31 -0.15
CA GLU A 113 19.57 -5.17 -0.36
C GLU A 113 19.69 -5.62 -1.82
N THR A 114 18.58 -5.93 -2.47
CA THR A 114 18.57 -6.46 -3.84
C THR A 114 18.66 -5.35 -4.91
N HIS A 115 17.91 -4.26 -4.74
CA HIS A 115 17.72 -3.21 -5.75
C HIS A 115 18.41 -1.88 -5.42
N GLY A 116 18.97 -1.76 -4.21
CA GLY A 116 19.70 -0.57 -3.76
C GLY A 116 18.84 0.45 -3.01
N VAL A 117 19.53 1.29 -2.21
CA VAL A 117 18.92 2.25 -1.26
C VAL A 117 17.99 3.30 -1.89
N THR A 118 18.14 3.56 -3.20
CA THR A 118 17.34 4.57 -3.93
C THR A 118 16.09 3.99 -4.59
N PHE A 119 15.88 2.66 -4.55
CA PHE A 119 14.80 1.98 -5.26
C PHE A 119 13.42 2.58 -4.94
N PHE A 120 13.05 2.62 -3.66
CA PHE A 120 11.74 3.12 -3.23
C PHE A 120 11.56 4.61 -3.54
N THR A 121 12.58 5.43 -3.27
CA THR A 121 12.52 6.87 -3.56
C THR A 121 12.26 7.12 -5.03
N ASN A 122 13.05 6.51 -5.93
CA ASN A 122 12.90 6.67 -7.37
C ASN A 122 11.52 6.21 -7.86
N LEU A 123 11.06 5.05 -7.38
CA LEU A 123 9.76 4.49 -7.74
C LEU A 123 8.61 5.39 -7.28
N PHE A 124 8.61 5.80 -6.01
CA PHE A 124 7.52 6.57 -5.43
C PHE A 124 7.49 8.01 -5.95
N GLU A 125 8.64 8.65 -6.15
CA GLU A 125 8.69 9.96 -6.80
C GLU A 125 8.18 9.90 -8.24
N SER A 126 8.47 8.82 -8.98
CA SER A 126 7.90 8.59 -10.32
C SER A 126 6.38 8.51 -10.28
N ILE A 127 5.80 7.77 -9.33
CA ILE A 127 4.35 7.67 -9.14
C ILE A 127 3.75 9.05 -8.83
N LEU A 128 4.34 9.80 -7.89
CA LEU A 128 3.86 11.14 -7.52
C LEU A 128 3.95 12.15 -8.66
N LYS A 129 4.96 12.01 -9.53
CA LYS A 129 5.13 12.86 -10.72
C LYS A 129 4.11 12.52 -11.81
N GLU A 130 3.76 11.25 -11.97
CA GLU A 130 2.83 10.79 -13.01
C GLU A 130 1.37 10.98 -12.60
N ALA A 131 1.04 10.84 -11.32
CA ALA A 131 -0.34 10.91 -10.81
C ALA A 131 -1.12 12.18 -11.25
N PRO A 132 -0.56 13.40 -11.21
CA PRO A 132 -1.24 14.60 -11.70
C PRO A 132 -1.56 14.57 -13.20
N ARG A 133 -0.76 13.87 -14.03
CA ARG A 133 -1.01 13.74 -15.47
C ARG A 133 -2.24 12.90 -15.77
N HIS A 134 -2.66 12.07 -14.83
CA HIS A 134 -3.90 11.31 -14.86
C HIS A 134 -5.06 12.01 -14.12
N GLY A 135 -4.90 13.28 -13.74
CA GLY A 135 -5.94 14.07 -13.07
C GLY A 135 -6.08 13.83 -11.57
N ILE A 136 -5.12 13.13 -10.94
CA ILE A 136 -5.14 12.90 -9.49
C ILE A 136 -4.63 14.15 -8.76
N VAL A 137 -5.41 14.65 -7.80
CA VAL A 137 -5.05 15.80 -6.97
C VAL A 137 -4.90 15.37 -5.50
N PHE A 138 -3.72 15.55 -4.93
CA PHE A 138 -3.38 15.20 -3.53
C PHE A 138 -3.84 16.26 -2.52
N ALA A 139 -5.03 16.84 -2.68
CA ALA A 139 -5.49 18.05 -1.98
C ALA A 139 -5.50 17.97 -0.43
N SER A 140 -5.43 16.76 0.14
CA SER A 140 -5.54 16.49 1.58
C SER A 140 -4.31 15.80 2.19
N VAL A 141 -3.19 15.70 1.46
CA VAL A 141 -1.96 15.10 1.98
C VAL A 141 -1.11 16.17 2.68
N ASN A 142 -1.09 16.14 4.02
CA ASN A 142 -0.11 16.89 4.80
C ASN A 142 1.27 16.20 4.66
N PHE A 143 2.06 16.62 3.69
CA PHE A 143 3.47 16.23 3.62
C PHE A 143 4.19 16.77 4.87
N ARG A 144 4.53 15.90 5.83
CA ARG A 144 5.47 16.27 6.88
C ARG A 144 6.86 16.31 6.24
N GLU A 145 7.54 17.46 6.34
CA GLU A 145 8.83 17.72 5.70
C GLU A 145 9.82 16.54 5.82
N PRO A 146 10.55 16.20 4.74
CA PRO A 146 11.35 14.97 4.63
C PRO A 146 12.65 14.94 5.47
N ASN A 147 12.78 15.73 6.53
CA ASN A 147 13.99 15.74 7.37
C ASN A 147 13.68 15.91 8.87
N LYS A 148 13.11 14.87 9.49
CA LYS A 148 13.27 14.69 10.95
C LYS A 148 13.89 13.32 11.20
N PRO A 149 15.15 13.24 11.67
CA PRO A 149 15.76 11.96 12.00
C PRO A 149 14.95 11.28 13.11
N VAL A 150 14.85 9.95 13.03
CA VAL A 150 14.44 9.07 14.13
C VAL A 150 15.53 9.09 15.20
#